data_AF-A0A2Z7D650-F1
#
_entry.id   AF-A0A2Z7D650-F1
#
_cell.length_a   1.000
_cell.length_b   1.000
_cell.length_c   1.000
_cell.angle_alpha   90.00
_cell.angle_beta   90.00
_cell.angle_gamma   90.00
#
_symmetry.space_group_name_H-M   'P 1'
#
loop_
_entity.id
_entity.type
_entity.pdbx_description
1 polymer ?
#
loop_
_entity_poly.entity_id
_entity_poly.type
_entity_poly.pdbx_seq_one_letter_code
_entity_poly.pdbx_strand_id
1 'polypeptide(L)'
;MDPLMFLLWLRDCTETRFYEKRCEKHAGKYKTIYCGTCRGTLACEICWKDSIEHHGQNYLQVYIASWKTSISIGDISRFCDASNIQLYKINSKKVVYLNPNTKGREEKKDGTPKCLNCQRKLIESHYRFCSISCKKNNKFETELFDRPIMFQITNIELACRDAEVINHGNAEVINYRIRRRKAEFPRMAIL
;
A
#
# COMPACT_ATOMS: atom_id res chain seq x y z
N MET A 1 -11.33 12.77 3.50
CA MET A 1 -10.24 13.37 4.29
C MET A 1 -9.96 14.74 3.69
N ASP A 2 -9.75 15.75 4.54
CA ASP A 2 -9.27 17.08 4.12
C ASP A 2 -7.91 16.95 3.40
N PRO A 3 -7.67 17.64 2.26
CA PRO A 3 -6.38 17.64 1.55
C PRO A 3 -5.16 17.98 2.43
N LEU A 4 -5.31 18.89 3.40
CA LEU A 4 -4.23 19.19 4.34
C LEU A 4 -3.97 18.01 5.29
N MET A 5 -5.02 17.27 5.66
CA MET A 5 -4.88 16.04 6.45
C MET A 5 -4.27 14.91 5.64
N PHE A 6 -4.48 14.88 4.32
CA PHE A 6 -3.92 13.87 3.41
C PHE A 6 -2.39 13.89 3.37
N LEU A 7 -1.78 15.08 3.28
CA LEU A 7 -0.31 15.21 3.21
C LEU A 7 0.35 14.91 4.56
N LEU A 8 -0.32 15.24 5.66
CA LEU A 8 0.19 15.04 7.01
C LEU A 8 0.22 13.56 7.40
N TRP A 9 -0.87 12.79 7.20
CA TRP A 9 -0.85 11.37 7.59
C TRP A 9 0.19 10.57 6.80
N LEU A 10 0.36 10.86 5.51
CA LEU A 10 1.32 10.13 4.68
C LEU A 10 2.74 10.39 5.13
N ARG A 11 3.05 11.66 5.45
CA ARG A 11 4.33 12.04 6.06
C ARG A 11 4.54 11.28 7.37
N ASP A 12 3.60 11.40 8.31
CA ASP A 12 3.69 10.78 9.63
C ASP A 12 3.84 9.25 9.51
N CYS A 13 3.06 8.61 8.63
CA CYS A 13 3.14 7.17 8.38
C CYS A 13 4.54 6.75 7.88
N THR A 14 5.12 7.48 6.92
CA THR A 14 6.47 7.16 6.41
C THR A 14 7.59 7.42 7.42
N GLU A 15 7.39 8.35 8.35
CA GLU A 15 8.36 8.67 9.42
C GLU A 15 8.18 7.78 10.66
N THR A 16 7.05 7.06 10.76
CA THR A 16 6.73 6.20 11.90
C THR A 16 7.63 4.97 11.98
N ARG A 17 8.19 4.72 13.17
CA ARG A 17 8.97 3.53 13.51
C ARG A 17 8.08 2.37 13.93
N PHE A 18 7.45 1.73 12.95
CA PHE A 18 6.66 0.51 13.20
C PHE A 18 7.52 -0.60 13.80
N TYR A 19 6.91 -1.45 14.63
CA TYR A 19 7.57 -2.56 15.32
C TYR A 19 8.66 -2.18 16.34
N GLU A 20 8.85 -0.89 16.64
CA GLU A 20 9.75 -0.44 17.71
C GLU A 20 9.15 -0.70 19.10
N LYS A 21 7.85 -0.43 19.27
CA LYS A 21 7.14 -0.61 20.55
C LYS A 21 6.16 -1.79 20.51
N ARG A 22 6.16 -2.58 21.59
CA ARG A 22 5.15 -3.60 21.86
C ARG A 22 3.85 -2.95 22.35
N CYS A 23 2.76 -3.67 22.22
CA CYS A 23 1.50 -3.27 22.85
C CYS A 23 1.60 -3.46 24.36
N GLU A 24 1.18 -2.44 25.11
CA GLU A 24 1.20 -2.44 26.57
C GLU A 24 0.10 -3.35 27.16
N LYS A 25 -1.02 -3.52 26.43
CA LYS A 25 -2.19 -4.30 26.87
C LYS A 25 -2.15 -5.77 26.43
N HIS A 26 -1.48 -6.06 25.31
CA HIS A 26 -1.51 -7.39 24.69
C HIS A 26 -0.09 -7.94 24.49
N ALA A 27 0.27 -8.90 25.34
CA ALA A 27 1.58 -9.55 25.33
C ALA A 27 1.91 -10.13 23.94
N GLY A 28 3.16 -9.95 23.52
CA GLY A 28 3.66 -10.46 22.24
C GLY A 28 3.16 -9.74 20.99
N LYS A 29 2.26 -8.75 21.09
CA LYS A 29 1.78 -7.99 19.94
C LYS A 29 2.57 -6.71 19.72
N TYR A 30 2.77 -6.34 18.47
CA TYR A 30 3.31 -5.04 18.06
C TYR A 30 2.18 -4.09 17.68
N LYS A 31 2.47 -2.78 17.75
CA LYS A 31 1.56 -1.76 17.22
C LYS A 31 1.76 -1.63 15.71
N THR A 32 0.96 -2.37 14.94
CA THR A 32 1.07 -2.50 13.49
C THR A 32 -0.03 -1.79 12.72
N ILE A 33 -1.05 -1.30 13.42
CA ILE A 33 -2.14 -0.52 12.83
C ILE A 33 -1.83 0.96 12.97
N TYR A 34 -2.00 1.69 11.87
CA TYR A 34 -1.87 3.13 11.77
C TYR A 34 -3.22 3.75 11.35
N CYS A 35 -3.69 4.75 12.10
CA CYS A 35 -4.85 5.55 11.74
C CYS A 35 -4.43 6.88 11.11
N GLY A 36 -4.84 7.09 9.85
CA GLY A 36 -4.58 8.36 9.15
C GLY A 36 -5.44 9.53 9.65
N THR A 37 -6.61 9.25 10.23
CA THR A 37 -7.49 10.30 10.78
C THR A 37 -7.00 10.81 12.13
N CYS A 38 -6.49 9.91 12.97
CA CYS A 38 -6.06 10.23 14.34
C CYS A 38 -4.57 10.61 14.42
N ARG A 39 -3.98 11.03 13.29
CA ARG A 39 -2.62 11.59 13.19
C ARG A 39 -1.55 10.74 13.88
N GLY A 40 -1.47 9.46 13.52
CA GLY A 40 -0.36 8.61 13.96
C GLY A 40 -0.60 7.81 15.24
N THR A 41 -1.85 7.68 15.69
CA THR A 41 -2.18 6.66 16.69
C THR A 41 -1.79 5.28 16.17
N LEU A 42 -0.93 4.61 16.94
CA LEU A 42 -0.51 3.24 16.71
C LEU A 42 -1.24 2.29 17.65
N ALA A 43 -1.80 1.23 17.08
CA ALA A 43 -2.49 0.19 17.84
C ALA A 43 -2.04 -1.20 17.38
N CYS A 44 -2.18 -2.19 18.26
CA CYS A 44 -2.20 -3.59 17.81
C CYS A 44 -3.59 -3.95 17.29
N GLU A 45 -3.69 -5.06 16.56
CA GLU A 45 -4.95 -5.56 15.98
C GLU A 45 -6.08 -5.75 17.00
N ILE A 46 -5.75 -6.08 18.25
CA ILE A 46 -6.75 -6.30 19.30
C ILE A 46 -7.23 -4.95 19.85
N CYS A 47 -6.30 -4.07 20.25
CA CYS A 47 -6.65 -2.72 20.72
C CYS A 47 -7.44 -1.92 19.68
N TRP A 48 -7.17 -2.13 18.39
CA TRP A 48 -7.92 -1.49 17.33
C TRP A 48 -9.37 -1.98 17.27
N LYS A 49 -9.58 -3.29 17.37
CA LYS A 49 -10.94 -3.89 17.35
C LYS A 49 -11.76 -3.49 18.58
N ASP A 50 -11.12 -3.36 19.73
CA ASP A 50 -11.78 -2.99 20.99
C ASP A 50 -12.04 -1.48 21.11
N SER A 51 -11.53 -0.67 20.19
CA SER A 51 -11.69 0.78 20.22
C SER A 51 -13.07 1.18 19.69
N ILE A 52 -13.85 1.83 20.54
CA ILE A 52 -15.13 2.46 20.17
C ILE A 52 -14.87 3.67 19.25
N GLU A 53 -13.84 4.46 19.55
CA GLU A 53 -13.48 5.67 18.79
C GLU A 53 -13.04 5.40 17.35
N HIS A 54 -12.41 4.23 17.11
CA HIS A 54 -11.93 3.83 15.80
C HIS A 54 -12.87 2.88 15.06
N HIS A 55 -14.08 2.64 15.59
CA HIS A 55 -15.05 1.75 14.96
C HIS A 55 -15.44 2.28 13.56
N GLY A 56 -15.23 1.46 12.53
CA GLY A 56 -15.53 1.81 11.14
C GLY A 56 -14.56 2.81 10.49
N GLN A 57 -13.49 3.24 11.18
CA GLN A 57 -12.46 4.08 10.56
C GLN A 57 -11.55 3.26 9.64
N ASN A 58 -11.17 3.85 8.51
CA ASN A 58 -10.14 3.28 7.66
C ASN A 58 -8.79 3.31 8.38
N TYR A 59 -8.05 2.21 8.31
CA TYR A 59 -6.70 2.10 8.85
C TYR A 59 -5.75 1.43 7.86
N LEU A 60 -4.46 1.57 8.16
CA LEU A 60 -3.38 0.91 7.46
C LEU A 60 -2.78 -0.17 8.37
N GLN A 61 -2.82 -1.42 7.92
CA GLN A 61 -2.04 -2.48 8.54
C GLN A 61 -0.65 -2.48 7.91
N VAL A 62 0.36 -2.33 8.75
CA VAL A 62 1.77 -2.43 8.35
C VAL A 62 2.27 -3.86 8.58
N TYR A 63 3.01 -4.36 7.59
CA TYR A 63 3.66 -5.66 7.57
C TYR A 63 5.18 -5.48 7.43
N ILE A 64 5.97 -6.47 7.86
CA ILE A 64 7.39 -6.55 7.52
C ILE A 64 7.58 -7.51 6.34
N ALA A 65 8.21 -7.02 5.27
CA ALA A 65 8.76 -7.85 4.20
C ALA A 65 10.23 -7.54 3.98
N SER A 66 11.06 -8.59 3.96
CA SER A 66 12.50 -8.44 3.73
C SER A 66 13.09 -7.31 4.57
N TRP A 67 12.71 -7.27 5.86
CA TRP A 67 13.13 -6.27 6.85
C TRP A 67 12.64 -4.84 6.62
N LYS A 68 11.58 -4.66 5.82
CA LYS A 68 11.01 -3.35 5.50
C LYS A 68 9.54 -3.31 5.84
N THR A 69 9.10 -2.14 6.28
CA THR A 69 7.69 -1.86 6.47
C THR A 69 6.97 -1.75 5.13
N SER A 70 5.82 -2.39 5.05
CA SER A 70 5.05 -2.55 3.83
C SER A 70 3.55 -2.50 4.13
N ILE A 71 2.76 -2.13 3.13
CA ILE A 71 1.30 -2.04 3.23
C ILE A 71 0.70 -2.76 2.03
N SER A 72 -0.41 -3.45 2.24
CA SER A 72 -1.13 -4.10 1.15
C SER A 72 -1.68 -3.07 0.15
N ILE A 73 -1.78 -3.45 -1.13
CA ILE A 73 -2.42 -2.58 -2.12
C ILE A 73 -3.87 -2.28 -1.76
N GLY A 74 -4.61 -3.28 -1.29
CA GLY A 74 -6.00 -3.10 -0.87
C GLY A 74 -6.17 -2.07 0.25
N ASP A 75 -5.21 -1.98 1.18
CA ASP A 75 -5.27 -1.00 2.25
C ASP A 75 -4.87 0.39 1.77
N ILE A 76 -3.71 0.53 1.10
CA ILE A 76 -3.14 1.84 0.74
C ILE A 76 -3.97 2.57 -0.32
N SER A 77 -4.59 1.83 -1.26
CA SER A 77 -5.41 2.43 -2.32
C SER A 77 -6.68 3.12 -1.80
N ARG A 78 -7.10 2.86 -0.56
CA ARG A 78 -8.19 3.59 0.09
C ARG A 78 -7.77 5.00 0.53
N PHE A 79 -6.47 5.25 0.62
CA PHE A 79 -5.93 6.50 1.11
C PHE A 79 -5.27 7.31 0.01
N CYS A 80 -4.39 6.71 -0.80
CA CYS A 80 -3.66 7.41 -1.86
C CYS A 80 -3.51 6.58 -3.13
N ASP A 81 -3.17 7.27 -4.22
CA ASP A 81 -2.78 6.61 -5.46
C ASP A 81 -1.41 5.92 -5.31
N ALA A 82 -1.41 4.60 -5.33
CA ALA A 82 -0.23 3.76 -5.31
C ALA A 82 0.25 3.34 -6.72
N SER A 83 -0.33 3.89 -7.79
CA SER A 83 0.13 3.66 -9.16
C SER A 83 1.61 4.03 -9.31
N ASN A 84 2.29 3.41 -10.28
CA ASN A 84 3.71 3.63 -10.57
C ASN A 84 4.69 3.28 -9.42
N ILE A 85 4.21 2.82 -8.26
CA ILE A 85 5.04 2.25 -7.20
C ILE A 85 5.23 0.77 -7.47
N GLN A 86 6.46 0.30 -7.41
CA GLN A 86 6.79 -1.11 -7.54
C GLN A 86 6.05 -1.97 -6.52
N LEU A 87 5.42 -3.01 -7.03
CA LEU A 87 4.74 -4.01 -6.22
C LEU A 87 5.71 -5.12 -5.82
N TYR A 88 5.57 -5.55 -4.57
CA TYR A 88 6.27 -6.71 -4.03
C TYR A 88 5.25 -7.78 -3.64
N LYS A 89 5.69 -9.03 -3.56
CA LYS A 89 4.85 -10.16 -3.13
C LYS A 89 5.33 -10.68 -1.78
N ILE A 90 4.41 -10.77 -0.81
CA ILE A 90 4.62 -11.45 0.48
C ILE A 90 3.52 -12.48 0.66
N ASN A 91 3.84 -13.76 0.79
CA ASN A 91 2.84 -14.82 1.00
C ASN A 91 1.65 -14.68 0.03
N SER A 92 1.97 -14.51 -1.26
CA SER A 92 1.01 -14.27 -2.35
C SER A 92 0.21 -12.95 -2.30
N LYS A 93 0.40 -12.09 -1.29
CA LYS A 93 -0.21 -10.75 -1.21
C LYS A 93 0.66 -9.72 -1.91
N LYS A 94 0.03 -8.82 -2.68
CA LYS A 94 0.68 -7.65 -3.29
C LYS A 94 0.79 -6.52 -2.26
N VAL A 95 2.01 -6.02 -2.08
CA VAL A 95 2.32 -4.94 -1.14
C VAL A 95 3.19 -3.87 -1.80
N VAL A 96 3.27 -2.71 -1.16
CA VAL A 96 4.24 -1.65 -1.46
C VAL A 96 5.07 -1.36 -0.22
N TYR A 97 6.35 -1.01 -0.40
CA TYR A 97 7.19 -0.56 0.71
C TYR A 97 6.89 0.89 1.09
N LEU A 98 6.90 1.17 2.39
CA LEU A 98 6.77 2.55 2.91
C LEU A 98 7.99 3.39 2.52
N ASN A 99 9.19 2.84 2.70
CA ASN A 99 10.46 3.56 2.51
C ASN A 99 11.42 2.81 1.56
N PRO A 100 12.33 3.54 0.89
CA PRO A 100 13.36 2.92 0.07
C PRO A 100 14.29 2.07 0.94
N ASN A 101 14.89 1.06 0.31
CA ASN A 101 15.93 0.27 0.96
C ASN A 101 17.19 1.11 1.15
N THR A 102 17.73 1.16 2.36
CA THR A 102 19.01 1.81 2.68
C THR A 102 20.22 1.03 2.18
N LYS A 103 20.09 -0.28 1.92
CA LYS A 103 21.22 -1.12 1.48
C LYS A 103 21.46 -1.03 -0.03
N GLY A 104 22.61 -0.46 -0.40
CA GLY A 104 23.29 -0.59 -1.69
C GLY A 104 22.70 0.25 -2.81
N ARG A 105 23.45 1.26 -3.28
CA ARG A 105 23.38 1.69 -4.68
C ARG A 105 23.93 0.51 -5.49
N GLU A 106 23.06 -0.31 -6.05
CA GLU A 106 23.50 -1.27 -7.06
C GLU A 106 24.08 -0.49 -8.24
N GLU A 107 25.24 -0.93 -8.72
CA GLU A 107 26.02 -0.24 -9.73
C GLU A 107 25.24 0.01 -11.02
N LYS A 108 25.61 1.10 -11.71
CA LYS A 108 24.98 1.59 -12.93
C LYS A 108 25.17 0.58 -14.06
N LYS A 109 24.27 -0.39 -14.20
CA LYS A 109 24.07 -1.07 -15.48
C LYS A 109 23.12 -0.22 -16.34
N ASP A 110 23.61 0.22 -17.48
CA ASP A 110 22.82 0.94 -18.48
C ASP A 110 21.61 0.11 -18.92
N GLY A 111 20.49 0.78 -19.18
CA GLY A 111 19.23 0.15 -19.60
C GLY A 111 18.36 -0.45 -18.49
N THR A 112 18.81 -0.48 -17.22
CA THR A 112 17.94 -0.94 -16.12
C THR A 112 16.96 0.15 -15.68
N PRO A 113 15.66 -0.15 -15.49
CA PRO A 113 14.70 0.84 -15.00
C PRO A 113 15.07 1.26 -13.57
N LYS A 114 14.98 2.55 -13.27
CA LYS A 114 15.40 3.13 -11.99
C LYS A 114 14.32 4.00 -11.40
N CYS A 115 14.23 3.98 -10.07
CA CYS A 115 13.37 4.84 -9.29
C CYS A 115 13.71 6.31 -9.55
N LEU A 116 12.73 7.13 -9.92
CA LEU A 116 12.94 8.54 -10.24
C LEU A 116 13.45 9.36 -9.06
N ASN A 117 13.18 8.94 -7.82
CA ASN A 117 13.61 9.64 -6.61
C ASN A 117 14.98 9.18 -6.08
N CYS A 118 15.15 7.87 -5.83
CA CYS A 118 16.37 7.36 -5.18
C CYS A 118 17.35 6.66 -6.13
N GLN A 119 17.03 6.59 -7.44
CA GLN A 119 17.84 5.96 -8.49
C GLN A 119 18.08 4.46 -8.29
N ARG A 120 17.35 3.81 -7.37
CA ARG A 120 17.41 2.37 -7.15
C ARG A 120 16.82 1.62 -8.34
N LYS A 121 17.44 0.50 -8.71
CA LYS A 121 16.92 -0.43 -9.71
C LYS A 121 15.49 -0.88 -9.37
N LEU A 122 14.63 -0.84 -10.38
CA LEU A 122 13.29 -1.40 -10.37
C LEU A 122 13.31 -2.79 -11.01
N ILE A 123 12.38 -3.65 -10.60
CA ILE A 123 12.23 -5.01 -11.12
C ILE A 123 11.58 -4.96 -12.51
N GLU A 124 10.53 -4.14 -12.66
CA GLU A 124 9.76 -4.01 -13.89
C GLU A 124 9.79 -2.54 -14.37
N SER A 125 9.79 -2.34 -15.69
CA SER A 125 10.06 -1.03 -16.31
C SER A 125 8.88 -0.06 -16.29
N HIS A 126 7.66 -0.52 -16.08
CA HIS A 126 6.48 0.33 -15.99
C HIS A 126 6.34 1.05 -14.64
N TYR A 127 7.09 0.63 -13.62
CA TYR A 127 7.16 1.35 -12.36
C TYR A 127 8.10 2.54 -12.47
N ARG A 128 7.81 3.59 -11.68
CA ARG A 128 8.62 4.82 -11.58
C ARG A 128 9.23 5.00 -10.19
N PHE A 129 8.67 4.36 -9.17
CA PHE A 129 9.09 4.50 -7.77
C PHE A 129 9.25 3.15 -7.10
N CYS A 130 10.20 3.03 -6.17
CA CYS A 130 10.42 1.80 -5.41
C CYS A 130 9.66 1.74 -4.07
N SER A 131 9.07 2.85 -3.62
CA SER A 131 8.39 2.97 -2.34
C SER A 131 7.48 4.19 -2.31
N ILE A 132 6.58 4.23 -1.32
CA ILE A 132 5.65 5.33 -1.06
C ILE A 132 6.40 6.64 -0.83
N SER A 133 7.40 6.66 0.05
CA SER A 133 8.15 7.91 0.31
C SER A 133 8.97 8.37 -0.89
N CYS A 134 9.40 7.46 -1.79
CA CYS A 134 10.02 7.86 -3.05
C CYS A 134 9.05 8.54 -4.02
N LYS A 135 7.79 8.11 -4.06
CA LYS A 135 6.74 8.76 -4.85
C LYS A 135 6.43 10.15 -4.28
N LYS A 136 6.16 10.20 -2.96
CA LYS A 136 5.87 11.43 -2.20
C LYS A 136 6.96 12.50 -2.34
N ASN A 137 8.24 12.12 -2.26
CA ASN A 137 9.36 13.07 -2.27
C ASN A 137 9.79 13.49 -3.68
N ASN A 138 9.16 12.96 -4.73
CA ASN A 138 9.53 13.31 -6.09
C ASN A 138 9.00 14.69 -6.49
N LYS A 139 9.92 15.58 -6.87
CA LYS A 139 9.63 16.98 -7.20
C LYS A 139 8.64 17.18 -8.34
N PHE A 140 8.46 16.20 -9.23
CA PHE A 140 7.51 16.29 -10.35
C PHE A 140 6.09 15.88 -9.95
N GLU A 141 5.93 15.15 -8.84
CA GLU A 141 4.64 14.61 -8.42
C GLU A 141 4.05 15.37 -7.22
N THR A 142 4.87 16.14 -6.50
CA THR A 142 4.42 17.05 -5.43
C THR A 142 3.35 18.05 -5.90
N GLU A 143 3.33 18.43 -7.18
CA GLU A 143 2.28 19.33 -7.73
C GLU A 143 0.93 18.62 -7.98
N LEU A 144 0.90 17.28 -7.98
CA LEU A 144 -0.31 16.46 -8.21
C LEU A 144 -0.81 15.76 -6.95
N PHE A 145 0.08 15.43 -6.00
CA PHE A 145 -0.29 14.84 -4.69
C PHE A 145 -1.09 15.79 -3.79
N ASP A 146 -0.98 17.10 -4.01
CA ASP A 146 -1.63 18.14 -3.21
C ASP A 146 -3.07 18.46 -3.67
N ARG A 147 -3.57 17.83 -4.75
CA ARG A 147 -4.95 18.06 -5.20
C ARG A 147 -5.96 17.30 -4.33
N PRO A 148 -7.05 17.96 -3.88
CA PRO A 148 -8.18 17.26 -3.27
C PRO A 148 -8.64 16.13 -4.18
N ILE A 149 -8.85 14.93 -3.62
CA ILE A 149 -9.41 13.78 -4.33
C ILE A 149 -10.81 14.15 -4.82
N MET A 150 -10.90 14.71 -6.03
CA MET A 150 -12.14 14.98 -6.75
C MET A 150 -11.98 14.70 -8.24
N PHE A 151 -11.23 13.67 -8.61
CA PHE A 151 -11.36 13.09 -9.93
C PHE A 151 -11.46 11.56 -9.85
N GLN A 152 -12.63 11.11 -10.30
CA GLN A 152 -12.94 9.74 -10.65
C GLN A 152 -11.84 9.20 -11.55
N ILE A 153 -11.09 8.21 -11.07
CA ILE A 153 -10.70 7.13 -11.96
C ILE A 153 -11.63 5.99 -11.57
N THR A 154 -12.73 5.94 -12.31
CA THR A 154 -13.63 4.81 -12.42
C THR A 154 -12.83 3.52 -12.55
N ASN A 155 -13.41 2.40 -12.09
CA ASN A 155 -12.90 1.02 -12.13
C ASN A 155 -12.47 0.48 -13.53
N ILE A 156 -12.12 1.34 -14.49
CA ILE A 156 -11.84 1.04 -15.90
C ILE A 156 -10.33 0.72 -16.09
N GLU A 157 -9.39 1.41 -15.45
CA GLU A 157 -7.95 1.17 -15.71
C GLU A 157 -7.34 -0.04 -14.99
N LEU A 158 -7.99 -0.57 -13.96
CA LEU A 158 -7.61 -1.86 -13.35
C LEU A 158 -8.29 -3.05 -14.04
N ALA A 159 -9.38 -2.82 -14.78
CA ALA A 159 -10.10 -3.87 -15.51
C ALA A 159 -9.57 -4.07 -16.95
N CYS A 160 -8.91 -3.08 -17.55
CA CYS A 160 -8.38 -3.20 -18.92
C CYS A 160 -7.07 -3.99 -19.05
N ARG A 161 -6.37 -4.32 -17.96
CA ARG A 161 -5.09 -5.06 -18.06
C ARG A 161 -5.20 -6.58 -18.18
N ASP A 162 -6.37 -7.15 -17.86
CA ASP A 162 -6.61 -8.59 -18.10
C ASP A 162 -7.30 -8.85 -19.46
N ALA A 163 -7.74 -7.80 -20.18
CA ALA A 163 -8.46 -7.93 -21.45
C ALA A 163 -7.54 -7.86 -22.70
N GLU A 164 -6.34 -7.28 -22.61
CA GLU A 164 -5.44 -7.15 -23.76
C GLU A 164 -4.61 -8.42 -24.06
N VAL A 165 -4.75 -9.49 -23.24
CA VAL A 165 -4.07 -10.77 -23.48
C VAL A 165 -4.97 -11.79 -24.21
N ILE A 166 -6.25 -11.48 -24.46
CA ILE A 166 -7.19 -12.42 -25.10
C ILE A 166 -7.71 -11.82 -26.41
N ASN A 167 -6.81 -11.54 -27.35
CA ASN A 167 -7.22 -11.28 -28.74
C ASN A 167 -6.42 -12.11 -29.75
N HIS A 168 -6.22 -13.38 -29.39
CA HIS A 168 -6.14 -14.45 -30.37
C HIS A 168 -7.04 -15.59 -29.94
N GLY A 169 -8.23 -15.66 -30.54
CA GLY A 169 -9.02 -16.89 -30.62
C GLY A 169 -10.36 -16.90 -29.89
N ASN A 170 -11.40 -16.61 -30.67
CA ASN A 170 -12.78 -17.11 -30.56
C ASN A 170 -13.65 -16.78 -29.33
N ALA A 171 -14.86 -16.34 -29.69
CA ALA A 171 -15.95 -15.93 -28.82
C ALA A 171 -16.53 -17.09 -27.99
N GLU A 172 -16.91 -16.80 -26.74
CA GLU A 172 -18.09 -17.38 -26.10
C GLU A 172 -18.54 -16.48 -24.92
N VAL A 173 -19.81 -16.08 -24.94
CA VAL A 173 -20.42 -15.17 -23.97
C VAL A 173 -20.77 -15.96 -22.70
N ILE A 174 -20.06 -15.71 -21.59
CA ILE A 174 -20.41 -16.28 -20.28
C ILE A 174 -20.99 -15.17 -19.39
N ASN A 175 -22.31 -15.24 -19.16
CA ASN A 175 -23.02 -14.37 -18.22
C ASN A 175 -22.60 -14.67 -16.76
N TYR A 176 -21.95 -13.72 -16.08
CA TYR A 176 -21.64 -13.84 -14.66
C TYR A 176 -22.81 -13.35 -13.78
N ARG A 177 -23.50 -14.31 -13.16
CA ARG A 177 -24.48 -14.10 -12.09
C ARG A 177 -23.74 -13.86 -10.76
N ILE A 178 -23.84 -12.65 -10.21
CA ILE A 178 -23.18 -12.27 -8.94
C ILE A 178 -23.78 -13.09 -7.78
N ARG A 179 -22.98 -13.98 -7.17
CA ARG A 179 -23.32 -14.63 -5.89
C ARG A 179 -22.65 -13.88 -4.74
N ARG A 180 -23.46 -13.26 -3.86
CA ARG A 180 -23.00 -12.75 -2.56
C ARG A 180 -22.49 -13.93 -1.71
N ARG A 181 -21.22 -13.95 -1.31
CA ARG A 181 -20.73 -14.89 -0.28
C ARG A 181 -20.57 -14.16 1.06
N LYS A 182 -21.15 -14.79 2.09
CA LYS A 182 -21.02 -14.48 3.51
C LYS A 182 -19.54 -14.47 3.92
N ALA A 183 -19.22 -13.62 4.88
CA ALA A 183 -17.93 -13.57 5.55
C ALA A 183 -17.63 -14.91 6.24
N GLU A 184 -16.55 -15.57 5.83
CA GLU A 184 -15.91 -16.62 6.60
C GLU A 184 -14.50 -16.13 6.99
N PHE A 185 -14.27 -16.06 8.30
CA PHE A 185 -12.99 -15.70 8.89
C PHE A 185 -11.97 -16.84 8.65
N PRO A 186 -10.77 -16.57 8.11
CA PRO A 186 -9.73 -17.59 8.09
C PRO A 186 -9.10 -17.75 9.47
N ARG A 187 -9.07 -19.01 9.93
CA ARG A 187 -8.52 -19.50 11.20
C ARG A 187 -7.00 -19.31 11.28
N MET A 188 -6.53 -19.16 12.53
CA MET A 188 -5.12 -19.17 12.94
C MET A 188 -4.38 -20.39 12.40
N ALA A 189 -3.12 -20.20 12.00
CA ALA A 189 -2.12 -21.26 11.99
C ALA A 189 -1.01 -20.90 12.99
N ILE A 190 -0.75 -21.83 13.90
CA ILE A 190 0.23 -21.80 14.97
C ILE A 190 1.52 -22.50 14.48
N LEU A 191 2.66 -21.91 14.90
CA LEU A 191 4.08 -22.27 14.73
C LEU A 191 4.71 -21.97 13.36
#